data_AF-A0AAE0BKT3-F1
#
_entry.id   AF-A0AAE0BKT3-F1
#
_cell.length_a   1.000
_cell.length_b   1.000
_cell.length_c   1.000
_cell.angle_alpha   90.00
_cell.angle_beta   90.00
_cell.angle_gamma   90.00
#
_symmetry.space_group_name_H-M   'P 1'
#
loop_
_entity.id
_entity.type
_entity.pdbx_description
1 polymer ?
#
loop_
_entity_poly.entity_id
_entity_poly.type
_entity_poly.pdbx_seq_one_letter_code
_entity_poly.pdbx_strand_id
1 'polypeptide(L)'
;MKTDPVAFSAFMKEMKAEYECEKFMEGRSMTSSTVADERSDDDPRYTIEPHNEYMVAAKGMCKRERPKKVFLVCGQEPNYGNGGEWIISDSRAITKQMEPTVLNKFKALETRYEIYYPTKAKASYNCWEENIAPTKEEAEAYLTRAGCDWTWNEDDSILIHRNLPCVAEHPQTGEVLWFNQIQTHHATFYKDAHPDFVDHDESIPWPVHTKYGNGEEIEEDTLNHIREVVWANTVAVPLRLGDLLVVDNYAALHGRMGFSLESPRQTFVSILYE
;
A
#
# COMPACT_ATOMS: atom_id res chain seq x y z
N MET A 1 23.95 -7.89 -16.00
CA MET A 1 23.10 -9.04 -16.36
C MET A 1 21.70 -8.72 -15.81
N LYS A 2 20.61 -9.13 -16.49
CA LYS A 2 19.23 -8.83 -16.06
C LYS A 2 18.44 -10.13 -16.01
N THR A 3 17.48 -10.23 -15.09
CA THR A 3 16.54 -11.35 -15.06
C THR A 3 15.57 -11.22 -16.22
N ASP A 4 15.28 -12.31 -16.91
CA ASP A 4 14.32 -12.32 -18.01
C ASP A 4 12.88 -12.27 -17.44
N PRO A 5 12.12 -11.16 -17.65
CA PRO A 5 10.74 -11.07 -17.18
C PRO A 5 9.82 -12.13 -17.80
N VAL A 6 10.16 -12.66 -18.98
CA VAL A 6 9.40 -13.75 -19.62
C VAL A 6 9.53 -15.04 -18.82
N ALA A 7 10.73 -15.36 -18.33
CA ALA A 7 10.97 -16.53 -17.49
C ALA A 7 10.23 -16.40 -16.14
N PHE A 8 10.25 -15.23 -15.51
CA PHE A 8 9.48 -15.00 -14.28
C PHE A 8 7.97 -15.08 -14.52
N SER A 9 7.45 -14.51 -15.61
CA SER A 9 6.03 -14.63 -15.96
C SER A 9 5.61 -16.08 -16.22
N ALA A 10 6.46 -16.89 -16.86
CA ALA A 10 6.22 -18.31 -17.06
C ALA A 10 6.16 -19.06 -15.72
N PHE A 11 7.12 -18.83 -14.83
CA PHE A 11 7.12 -19.38 -13.48
C PHE A 11 5.85 -19.01 -12.70
N MET A 12 5.44 -17.73 -12.73
CA MET A 12 4.24 -17.29 -12.02
C MET A 12 2.95 -17.88 -12.60
N LYS A 13 2.89 -18.13 -13.92
CA LYS A 13 1.77 -18.86 -14.55
C LYS A 13 1.70 -20.31 -14.08
N GLU A 14 2.83 -20.99 -13.92
CA GLU A 14 2.86 -22.35 -13.36
C GLU A 14 2.40 -22.37 -11.90
N MET A 15 2.72 -21.32 -11.14
CA MET A 15 2.26 -21.10 -9.76
C MET A 15 0.79 -20.67 -9.66
N LYS A 16 0.07 -20.57 -10.80
CA LYS A 16 -1.31 -20.09 -10.88
C LYS A 16 -1.52 -18.71 -10.27
N ALA A 17 -0.52 -17.84 -10.34
CA ALA A 17 -0.70 -16.43 -9.99
C ALA A 17 -1.61 -15.76 -11.01
N GLU A 18 -2.66 -15.12 -10.50
CA GLU A 18 -3.63 -14.39 -11.28
C GLU A 18 -3.73 -12.97 -10.71
N TYR A 19 -3.50 -11.96 -11.57
CA TYR A 19 -3.76 -10.57 -11.24
C TYR A 19 -5.22 -10.25 -11.53
N GLU A 20 -6.06 -10.24 -10.49
CA GLU A 20 -7.48 -9.87 -10.60
C GLU A 20 -7.89 -8.94 -9.45
N CYS A 21 -7.24 -7.77 -9.32
CA CYS A 21 -7.80 -6.65 -8.57
C CYS A 21 -8.27 -5.56 -9.54
N GLU A 22 -9.45 -5.00 -9.27
CA GLU A 22 -9.89 -3.76 -9.91
C GLU A 22 -9.02 -2.61 -9.36
N LYS A 23 -8.70 -1.61 -10.19
CA LYS A 23 -7.92 -0.45 -9.72
C LYS A 23 -8.70 0.28 -8.63
N PHE A 24 -8.15 0.32 -7.41
CA PHE A 24 -8.54 1.27 -6.36
C PHE A 24 -7.44 1.38 -5.31
N MET A 25 -7.06 2.62 -4.97
CA MET A 25 -5.99 3.05 -4.04
C MET A 25 -4.56 2.52 -4.27
N GLU A 26 -4.40 1.22 -4.47
CA GLU A 26 -3.09 0.56 -4.61
C GLU A 26 -2.83 0.03 -6.04
N GLY A 27 -3.85 -0.01 -6.90
CA GLY A 27 -3.74 -0.47 -8.29
C GLY A 27 -3.08 0.53 -9.24
N ARG A 28 -1.81 0.87 -9.02
CA ARG A 28 -1.10 1.90 -9.81
C ARG A 28 -0.57 1.41 -11.16
N SER A 29 -0.29 0.11 -11.29
CA SER A 29 0.15 -0.49 -12.56
C SER A 29 -0.82 -1.59 -13.02
N MET A 30 -1.57 -1.33 -14.09
CA MET A 30 -2.18 -2.40 -14.89
C MET A 30 -1.37 -2.58 -16.16
N THR A 31 -0.32 -3.40 -16.10
CA THR A 31 0.04 -4.18 -17.29
C THR A 31 -0.74 -5.48 -17.23
N SER A 32 -1.43 -5.85 -18.31
CA SER A 32 -2.24 -7.07 -18.45
C SER A 32 -1.44 -8.39 -18.40
N SER A 33 -0.27 -8.37 -17.77
CA SER A 33 0.65 -9.47 -17.58
C SER A 33 0.58 -9.97 -16.13
N THR A 34 0.77 -11.27 -15.93
CA THR A 34 0.87 -11.92 -14.60
C THR A 34 2.05 -11.42 -13.73
N VAL A 35 2.79 -10.43 -14.22
CA VAL A 35 3.96 -9.81 -13.63
C VAL A 35 3.85 -8.32 -13.93
N ALA A 36 3.98 -7.48 -12.91
CA ALA A 36 4.20 -6.05 -13.08
C ALA A 36 5.66 -5.71 -12.76
N ASP A 37 6.22 -4.71 -13.45
CA ASP A 37 7.45 -4.07 -12.98
C ASP A 37 7.08 -3.28 -11.71
N GLU A 38 7.80 -3.46 -10.59
CA GLU A 38 7.71 -2.57 -9.41
C GLU A 38 8.33 -1.19 -9.71
N ARG A 39 8.12 -0.66 -10.91
CA ARG A 39 8.18 0.77 -11.09
C ARG A 39 6.95 1.31 -10.37
N SER A 40 7.09 1.53 -9.07
CA SER A 40 6.28 2.58 -8.47
C SER A 40 6.55 3.84 -9.28
N ASP A 41 5.49 4.55 -9.65
CA ASP A 41 5.59 5.88 -10.26
C ASP A 41 6.15 6.91 -9.25
N ASP A 42 6.28 6.54 -7.97
CA ASP A 42 6.89 7.38 -6.94
C ASP A 42 8.42 7.51 -7.14
N ASP A 43 8.96 8.66 -6.72
CA ASP A 43 10.39 8.98 -6.82
C ASP A 43 11.28 7.86 -6.22
N PRO A 44 12.31 7.38 -6.94
CA PRO A 44 13.25 6.39 -6.43
C PRO A 44 13.86 6.69 -5.06
N ARG A 45 14.07 7.97 -4.73
CA ARG A 45 14.66 8.42 -3.46
C ARG A 45 13.70 8.26 -2.29
N TYR A 46 12.40 8.15 -2.58
CA TYR A 46 11.36 7.92 -1.59
C TYR A 46 11.39 6.49 -1.07
N THR A 47 11.25 6.33 0.25
CA THR A 47 11.04 5.03 0.88
C THR A 47 9.55 4.70 0.80
N ILE A 48 9.25 3.54 0.22
CA ILE A 48 7.92 2.94 0.33
C ILE A 48 7.92 2.18 1.65
N GLU A 49 7.21 2.73 2.64
CA GLU A 49 7.09 2.18 3.99
C GLU A 49 6.51 0.75 4.00
N PRO A 50 6.77 -0.03 5.06
CA PRO A 50 6.16 -1.34 5.21
C PRO A 50 4.62 -1.29 5.15
N HIS A 51 4.04 -2.04 4.23
CA HIS A 51 2.59 -2.18 4.04
C HIS A 51 2.22 -3.62 3.64
N ASN A 52 0.94 -3.97 3.77
CA ASN A 52 0.38 -5.20 3.19
C ASN A 52 -0.34 -4.87 1.88
N GLU A 53 -0.11 -5.67 0.85
CA GLU A 53 -0.69 -5.48 -0.48
C GLU A 53 -2.22 -5.69 -0.43
N TYR A 54 -2.95 -4.77 -1.06
CA TYR A 54 -4.40 -4.67 -1.15
C TYR A 54 -5.11 -4.72 0.20
N MET A 55 -4.50 -4.18 1.27
CA MET A 55 -5.12 -4.17 2.60
C MET A 55 -6.40 -3.34 2.61
N VAL A 56 -6.34 -2.14 2.00
CA VAL A 56 -7.46 -1.21 1.92
C VAL A 56 -8.53 -1.63 0.90
N ALA A 57 -8.16 -2.49 -0.06
CA ALA A 57 -9.09 -3.09 -1.01
C ALA A 57 -9.91 -4.16 -0.28
N ALA A 58 -11.03 -3.76 0.32
CA ALA A 58 -11.85 -4.71 1.05
C ALA A 58 -12.85 -5.46 0.15
N LYS A 59 -13.63 -6.32 0.79
CA LYS A 59 -14.67 -7.15 0.19
C LYS A 59 -15.64 -6.29 -0.64
N GLY A 60 -15.77 -6.61 -1.93
CA GLY A 60 -16.61 -5.86 -2.89
C GLY A 60 -15.83 -4.96 -3.86
N MET A 61 -14.53 -4.73 -3.59
CA MET A 61 -13.64 -3.91 -4.43
C MET A 61 -12.73 -4.74 -5.34
N CYS A 62 -12.38 -5.95 -4.90
CA CYS A 62 -11.75 -6.95 -5.75
C CYS A 62 -12.62 -8.22 -5.77
N LYS A 63 -12.58 -8.97 -6.88
CA LYS A 63 -13.35 -10.19 -7.10
C LYS A 63 -12.96 -11.32 -6.14
N ARG A 64 -11.79 -11.21 -5.52
CA ARG A 64 -11.20 -12.19 -4.60
C ARG A 64 -10.93 -11.58 -3.23
N GLU A 65 -10.72 -12.45 -2.25
CA GLU A 65 -10.11 -12.06 -0.97
C GLU A 65 -8.74 -11.40 -1.21
N ARG A 66 -8.14 -10.81 -0.18
CA ARG A 66 -6.81 -10.17 -0.31
C ARG A 66 -5.77 -11.20 -0.77
N PRO A 67 -4.71 -10.78 -1.51
CA PRO A 67 -3.64 -11.70 -1.86
C PRO A 67 -3.05 -12.34 -0.61
N LYS A 68 -2.74 -13.63 -0.70
CA LYS A 68 -2.08 -14.37 0.37
C LYS A 68 -0.56 -14.29 0.26
N LYS A 69 -0.04 -14.15 -0.97
CA LYS A 69 1.41 -14.06 -1.19
C LYS A 69 1.76 -12.97 -2.20
N VAL A 70 2.90 -12.34 -1.95
CA VAL A 70 3.57 -11.41 -2.88
C VAL A 70 4.93 -12.01 -3.25
N PHE A 71 5.23 -12.04 -4.54
CA PHE A 71 6.47 -12.56 -5.11
C PHE A 71 7.26 -11.39 -5.69
N LEU A 72 8.47 -11.17 -5.17
CA LEU A 72 9.37 -10.11 -5.62
C LEU A 72 10.62 -10.74 -6.22
N VAL A 73 10.94 -10.41 -7.47
CA VAL A 73 12.15 -10.89 -8.15
C VAL A 73 13.04 -9.73 -8.50
N CYS A 74 14.31 -9.80 -8.08
CA CYS A 74 15.30 -8.82 -8.47
C CYS A 74 15.65 -8.98 -9.96
N GLY A 75 15.16 -8.06 -10.78
CA GLY A 75 15.47 -7.94 -12.20
C GLY A 75 16.80 -7.26 -12.48
N GLN A 76 17.17 -6.32 -11.61
CA GLN A 76 18.43 -5.58 -11.66
C GLN A 76 18.78 -5.08 -10.25
N GLU A 77 19.97 -5.44 -9.77
CA GLU A 77 20.45 -5.06 -8.44
C GLU A 77 21.01 -3.62 -8.41
N PRO A 78 20.85 -2.89 -7.29
CA PRO A 78 21.48 -1.59 -7.09
C PRO A 78 22.99 -1.71 -6.88
N ASN A 79 23.70 -0.64 -7.26
CA ASN A 79 25.10 -0.49 -6.93
C ASN A 79 25.27 -0.45 -5.40
N TYR A 80 26.28 -1.15 -4.88
CA TYR A 80 26.53 -1.22 -3.44
C TYR A 80 26.54 0.17 -2.78
N GLY A 81 25.82 0.32 -1.66
CA GLY A 81 25.72 1.57 -0.91
C GLY A 81 24.74 2.61 -1.48
N ASN A 82 23.94 2.27 -2.49
CA ASN A 82 22.96 3.19 -3.08
C ASN A 82 21.51 2.97 -2.62
N GLY A 83 21.28 2.12 -1.61
CA GLY A 83 19.95 1.79 -1.09
C GLY A 83 19.15 0.87 -2.03
N GLY A 84 17.82 0.87 -1.86
CA GLY A 84 16.88 0.14 -2.72
C GLY A 84 16.54 -1.26 -2.24
N GLU A 85 16.96 -1.62 -1.03
CA GLU A 85 16.64 -2.86 -0.34
C GLU A 85 15.13 -3.09 -0.27
N TRP A 86 14.72 -4.36 -0.34
CA TRP A 86 13.39 -4.74 0.12
C TRP A 86 13.38 -4.62 1.64
N ILE A 87 12.31 -4.06 2.19
CA ILE A 87 12.09 -4.09 3.64
C ILE A 87 10.97 -5.05 3.96
N ILE A 88 11.14 -5.81 5.04
CA ILE A 88 10.15 -6.80 5.50
C ILE A 88 9.95 -6.63 6.99
N SER A 89 8.70 -6.52 7.43
CA SER A 89 8.35 -6.35 8.84
C SER A 89 7.43 -7.48 9.32
N ASP A 90 7.70 -8.02 10.51
CA ASP A 90 6.89 -9.11 11.07
C ASP A 90 5.61 -8.55 11.73
N SER A 91 4.47 -8.77 11.07
CA SER A 91 3.16 -8.29 11.52
C SER A 91 2.75 -8.85 12.90
N ARG A 92 3.17 -10.08 13.22
CA ARG A 92 2.91 -10.70 14.53
C ARG A 92 3.70 -10.00 15.63
N ALA A 93 4.98 -9.73 15.37
CA ALA A 93 5.86 -9.07 16.32
C ALA A 93 5.40 -7.63 16.58
N ILE A 94 5.00 -6.91 15.54
CA ILE A 94 4.39 -5.57 15.63
C ILE A 94 3.16 -5.61 16.52
N THR A 95 2.22 -6.52 16.26
CA THR A 95 0.98 -6.66 17.07
C THR A 95 1.28 -6.91 18.54
N LYS A 96 2.26 -7.78 18.82
CA LYS A 96 2.64 -8.16 20.19
C LYS A 96 3.34 -7.03 20.95
N GLN A 97 4.11 -6.20 20.25
CA GLN A 97 4.88 -5.09 20.83
C GLN A 97 4.12 -3.77 20.86
N MET A 98 3.01 -3.66 20.11
CA MET A 98 2.15 -2.49 20.13
C MET A 98 1.64 -2.23 21.55
N GLU A 99 1.65 -0.96 21.95
CA GLU A 99 1.24 -0.58 23.29
C GLU A 99 -0.26 -0.90 23.45
N PRO A 100 -0.68 -1.56 24.56
CA PRO A 100 -2.05 -2.03 24.71
C PRO A 100 -3.12 -0.94 24.61
N THR A 101 -2.89 0.28 25.12
CA THR A 101 -3.87 1.37 24.99
C THR A 101 -4.03 1.82 23.54
N VAL A 102 -2.94 1.92 22.76
CA VAL A 102 -2.99 2.20 21.31
C VAL A 102 -3.77 1.10 20.58
N LEU A 103 -3.38 -0.17 20.76
CA LEU A 103 -4.02 -1.29 20.08
C LEU A 103 -5.51 -1.42 20.43
N ASN A 104 -5.86 -1.26 21.71
CA ASN A 104 -7.25 -1.36 22.16
C ASN A 104 -8.10 -0.20 21.64
N LYS A 105 -7.53 1.01 21.53
CA LYS A 105 -8.23 2.17 20.97
C LYS A 105 -8.59 1.93 19.51
N PHE A 106 -7.65 1.47 18.68
CA PHE A 106 -7.93 1.13 17.28
C PHE A 106 -8.83 -0.11 17.12
N LYS A 107 -8.81 -1.07 18.04
CA LYS A 107 -9.78 -2.19 18.03
C LYS A 107 -11.20 -1.72 18.35
N ALA A 108 -11.34 -0.74 19.25
CA ALA A 108 -12.65 -0.22 19.66
C ALA A 108 -13.24 0.75 18.64
N LEU A 109 -12.39 1.59 18.02
CA LEU A 109 -12.81 2.66 17.13
C LEU A 109 -12.65 2.32 15.64
N GLU A 110 -11.86 1.31 15.29
CA GLU A 110 -11.37 1.08 13.93
C GLU A 110 -10.48 2.25 13.43
N THR A 111 -9.97 2.11 12.21
CA THR A 111 -9.22 3.16 11.49
C THR A 111 -10.09 3.70 10.38
N ARG A 112 -10.32 5.02 10.35
CA ARG A 112 -10.92 5.71 9.21
C ARG A 112 -9.84 6.05 8.19
N TYR A 113 -10.09 5.74 6.93
CA TYR A 113 -9.33 6.20 5.77
C TYR A 113 -10.17 7.24 5.04
N GLU A 114 -9.66 8.46 4.96
CA GLU A 114 -10.21 9.53 4.12
C GLU A 114 -9.36 9.61 2.86
N ILE A 115 -9.99 9.45 1.69
CA ILE A 115 -9.30 9.29 0.41
C ILE A 115 -9.80 10.38 -0.52
N TYR A 116 -8.89 11.25 -0.93
CA TYR A 116 -9.21 12.37 -1.78
C TYR A 116 -8.71 12.12 -3.20
N TYR A 117 -9.60 12.32 -4.16
CA TYR A 117 -9.25 12.33 -5.57
C TYR A 117 -9.75 13.61 -6.25
N PRO A 118 -8.86 14.43 -6.82
CA PRO A 118 -9.27 15.49 -7.74
C PRO A 118 -9.78 14.90 -9.05
N THR A 119 -10.34 15.76 -9.91
CA THR A 119 -10.61 15.42 -11.30
C THR A 119 -9.32 15.25 -12.09
N LYS A 120 -9.36 14.52 -13.19
CA LYS A 120 -8.24 14.34 -14.12
C LYS A 120 -7.64 15.65 -14.62
N ALA A 121 -8.47 16.68 -14.77
CA ALA A 121 -8.02 18.00 -15.21
C ALA A 121 -7.18 18.76 -14.17
N LYS A 122 -7.29 18.39 -12.89
CA LYS A 122 -6.62 19.06 -11.74
C LYS A 122 -5.60 18.18 -11.02
N ALA A 123 -5.52 16.90 -11.39
CA ALA A 123 -4.65 15.94 -10.72
C ALA A 123 -3.18 16.15 -11.06
N SER A 124 -2.34 16.28 -10.03
CA SER A 124 -0.88 16.17 -10.12
C SER A 124 -0.36 14.75 -9.79
N TYR A 125 -1.14 13.99 -9.02
CA TYR A 125 -0.75 12.67 -8.52
C TYR A 125 -1.71 11.57 -9.00
N ASN A 126 -2.98 11.64 -8.59
CA ASN A 126 -4.02 10.69 -8.96
C ASN A 126 -5.36 11.40 -9.18
N CYS A 127 -6.25 10.80 -9.97
CA CYS A 127 -7.62 11.28 -10.20
C CYS A 127 -8.66 10.17 -10.08
N TRP A 128 -9.91 10.52 -9.78
CA TRP A 128 -10.96 9.54 -9.60
C TRP A 128 -11.37 8.88 -10.93
N GLU A 129 -11.24 9.59 -12.06
CA GLU A 129 -11.62 9.08 -13.39
C GLU A 129 -10.79 7.86 -13.81
N GLU A 130 -9.53 7.80 -13.36
CA GLU A 130 -8.60 6.71 -13.66
C GLU A 130 -8.48 5.68 -12.53
N ASN A 131 -8.72 6.10 -11.28
CA ASN A 131 -8.57 5.25 -10.10
C ASN A 131 -9.88 4.59 -9.64
N ILE A 132 -11.04 5.06 -10.10
CA ILE A 132 -12.34 4.52 -9.71
C ILE A 132 -13.14 4.15 -10.95
N ALA A 133 -13.56 5.15 -11.73
CA ALA A 133 -14.41 4.95 -12.90
C ALA A 133 -14.46 6.21 -13.79
N PRO A 134 -14.69 6.10 -15.11
CA PRO A 134 -14.68 7.23 -16.03
C PRO A 134 -15.86 8.22 -15.85
N THR A 135 -16.91 7.86 -15.12
CA THR A 135 -18.10 8.70 -14.88
C THR A 135 -18.50 8.70 -13.40
N LYS A 136 -19.19 9.75 -12.95
CA LYS A 136 -19.63 9.87 -11.55
C LYS A 136 -20.61 8.75 -11.19
N GLU A 137 -21.53 8.41 -12.07
CA GLU A 137 -22.53 7.37 -11.86
C GLU A 137 -21.88 5.99 -11.69
N GLU A 138 -20.85 5.70 -12.49
CA GLU A 138 -20.08 4.45 -12.35
C GLU A 138 -19.24 4.44 -11.07
N ALA A 139 -18.67 5.59 -10.68
CA ALA A 139 -17.94 5.74 -9.43
C ALA A 139 -18.85 5.54 -8.21
N GLU A 140 -20.04 6.14 -8.20
CA GLU A 140 -21.04 5.96 -7.14
C GLU A 140 -21.50 4.50 -7.02
N ALA A 141 -21.75 3.85 -8.16
CA ALA A 141 -22.10 2.43 -8.18
C ALA A 141 -20.96 1.56 -7.66
N TYR A 142 -19.71 1.89 -7.98
CA TYR A 142 -18.52 1.21 -7.46
C TYR A 142 -18.41 1.38 -5.93
N LEU A 143 -18.47 2.62 -5.43
CA LEU A 143 -18.33 2.94 -4.01
C LEU A 143 -19.45 2.34 -3.16
N THR A 144 -20.68 2.30 -3.70
CA THR A 144 -21.80 1.61 -3.06
C THR A 144 -21.50 0.11 -2.87
N ARG A 145 -21.00 -0.57 -3.91
CA ARG A 145 -20.63 -2.00 -3.83
C ARG A 145 -19.46 -2.24 -2.89
N ALA A 146 -18.53 -1.29 -2.83
CA ALA A 146 -17.36 -1.31 -1.95
C ALA A 146 -17.70 -1.10 -0.46
N GLY A 147 -18.91 -0.58 -0.17
CA GLY A 147 -19.32 -0.21 1.18
C GLY A 147 -18.57 1.02 1.70
N CYS A 148 -18.28 1.97 0.81
CA CYS A 148 -17.67 3.25 1.16
C CYS A 148 -18.73 4.34 1.25
N ASP A 149 -18.50 5.33 2.12
CA ASP A 149 -19.21 6.60 2.09
C ASP A 149 -18.42 7.60 1.23
N TRP A 150 -19.08 8.57 0.61
CA TRP A 150 -18.37 9.60 -0.16
C TRP A 150 -19.12 10.93 -0.20
N THR A 151 -18.42 11.97 -0.60
CA THR A 151 -18.97 13.30 -0.88
C THR A 151 -18.31 13.86 -2.12
N TRP A 152 -19.12 14.38 -3.04
CA TRP A 152 -18.65 15.20 -4.16
C TRP A 152 -18.48 16.65 -3.69
N ASN A 153 -17.32 17.23 -3.95
CA ASN A 153 -17.07 18.64 -3.69
C ASN A 153 -17.60 19.51 -4.84
N GLU A 154 -17.72 20.82 -4.60
CA GLU A 154 -18.20 21.80 -5.61
C GLU A 154 -17.35 21.81 -6.88
N ASP A 155 -16.10 21.39 -6.77
CA ASP A 155 -15.10 21.46 -7.82
C ASP A 155 -14.94 20.14 -8.59
N ASP A 156 -15.89 19.21 -8.39
CA ASP A 156 -15.99 17.86 -8.93
C ASP A 156 -14.94 16.85 -8.45
N SER A 157 -14.15 17.20 -7.43
CA SER A 157 -13.36 16.21 -6.68
C SER A 157 -14.25 15.35 -5.76
N ILE A 158 -13.73 14.21 -5.35
CA ILE A 158 -14.41 13.28 -4.44
C ILE A 158 -13.58 13.04 -3.18
N LEU A 159 -14.28 13.01 -2.05
CA LEU A 159 -13.73 12.57 -0.77
C LEU A 159 -14.48 11.30 -0.34
N ILE A 160 -13.74 10.21 -0.15
CA ILE A 160 -14.26 8.90 0.20
C ILE A 160 -13.85 8.58 1.63
N HIS A 161 -14.77 8.03 2.43
CA HIS A 161 -14.51 7.61 3.80
C HIS A 161 -14.83 6.14 3.97
N ARG A 162 -13.96 5.46 4.74
CA ARG A 162 -14.21 4.09 5.16
C ARG A 162 -13.53 3.78 6.48
N ASN A 163 -14.22 3.04 7.34
CA ASN A 163 -13.62 2.46 8.53
C ASN A 163 -13.20 1.01 8.27
N LEU A 164 -12.00 0.64 8.71
CA LEU A 164 -11.44 -0.70 8.60
C LEU A 164 -10.80 -1.11 9.95
N PRO A 165 -10.89 -2.40 10.32
CA PRO A 165 -10.14 -2.92 11.46
C PRO A 165 -8.64 -2.66 11.33
N CYS A 166 -7.97 -2.39 12.45
CA CYS A 166 -6.51 -2.25 12.49
C CYS A 166 -5.77 -3.60 12.50
N VAL A 167 -6.47 -4.70 12.77
CA VAL A 167 -5.90 -6.04 12.81
C VAL A 167 -6.70 -7.01 11.96
N ALA A 168 -6.04 -8.06 11.49
CA ALA A 168 -6.68 -9.19 10.83
C ALA A 168 -6.19 -10.50 11.46
N GLU A 169 -7.00 -11.55 11.35
CA GLU A 169 -6.56 -12.90 11.68
C GLU A 169 -5.95 -13.57 10.45
N HIS A 170 -4.84 -14.27 10.64
CA HIS A 170 -4.24 -15.06 9.58
C HIS A 170 -5.17 -16.23 9.20
N PRO A 171 -5.52 -16.41 7.91
CA PRO A 171 -6.52 -17.40 7.52
C PRO A 171 -6.13 -18.86 7.81
N GLN A 172 -4.84 -19.21 7.78
CA GLN A 172 -4.36 -20.53 8.16
C GLN A 172 -3.99 -20.70 9.65
N THR A 173 -3.34 -19.71 10.28
CA THR A 173 -2.80 -19.89 11.65
C THR A 173 -3.69 -19.31 12.75
N GLY A 174 -4.62 -18.41 12.42
CA GLY A 174 -5.45 -17.68 13.38
C GLY A 174 -4.69 -16.64 14.21
N GLU A 175 -3.42 -16.37 13.89
CA GLU A 175 -2.65 -15.33 14.57
C GLU A 175 -3.25 -13.95 14.29
N VAL A 176 -3.25 -13.08 15.30
CA VAL A 176 -3.69 -11.68 15.15
C VAL A 176 -2.53 -10.84 14.63
N LEU A 177 -2.78 -10.12 13.54
CA LEU A 177 -1.77 -9.45 12.73
C LEU A 177 -2.06 -7.95 12.64
N TRP A 178 -1.01 -7.14 12.68
CA TRP A 178 -1.02 -5.71 12.41
C TRP A 178 -1.22 -5.56 10.91
N PHE A 179 -2.47 -5.44 10.51
CA PHE A 179 -2.90 -5.56 9.12
C PHE A 179 -3.67 -4.30 8.76
N ASN A 180 -2.93 -3.21 8.64
CA ASN A 180 -3.43 -1.87 8.34
C ASN A 180 -2.31 -1.02 7.71
N GLN A 181 -2.64 0.20 7.32
CA GLN A 181 -1.74 1.17 6.71
C GLN A 181 -1.90 2.52 7.41
N ILE A 182 -2.10 2.51 8.73
CA ILE A 182 -2.32 3.72 9.53
C ILE A 182 -1.18 4.72 9.29
N GLN A 183 0.06 4.28 9.47
CA GLN A 183 1.24 5.15 9.37
C GLN A 183 1.59 5.57 7.94
N THR A 184 1.32 4.70 6.95
CA THR A 184 1.67 4.91 5.54
C THR A 184 0.63 5.74 4.79
N HIS A 185 -0.60 5.81 5.30
CA HIS A 185 -1.68 6.65 4.77
C HIS A 185 -2.04 7.84 5.66
N HIS A 186 -1.22 8.14 6.67
CA HIS A 186 -1.36 9.39 7.41
C HIS A 186 -0.79 10.57 6.62
N ALA A 187 -1.42 11.74 6.69
CA ALA A 187 -1.05 12.95 5.96
C ALA A 187 0.44 13.34 6.12
N THR A 188 1.00 13.14 7.32
CA THR A 188 2.41 13.41 7.61
C THR A 188 3.38 12.59 6.73
N PHE A 189 2.98 11.43 6.22
CA PHE A 189 3.82 10.67 5.29
C PHE A 189 4.06 11.43 3.98
N TYR A 190 3.01 12.04 3.43
CA TYR A 190 3.12 12.91 2.26
C TYR A 190 3.92 14.17 2.60
N LYS A 191 3.55 14.83 3.70
CA LYS A 191 4.14 16.10 4.14
C LYS A 191 5.65 16.02 4.41
N ASP A 192 6.09 14.97 5.11
CA ASP A 192 7.44 14.91 5.66
C ASP A 192 8.42 14.20 4.73
N ALA A 193 7.92 13.36 3.81
CA ALA A 193 8.77 12.48 3.02
C ALA A 193 8.53 12.55 1.51
N HIS A 194 7.33 12.88 1.02
CA HIS A 194 7.01 12.68 -0.40
C HIS A 194 7.42 13.90 -1.26
N PRO A 195 8.31 13.74 -2.25
CA PRO A 195 8.88 14.86 -3.00
C PRO A 195 7.85 15.64 -3.82
N ASP A 196 6.79 14.98 -4.30
CA ASP A 196 5.72 15.64 -5.07
C ASP A 196 4.79 16.53 -4.22
N PHE A 197 4.91 16.50 -2.88
CA PHE A 197 4.03 17.22 -1.97
C PHE A 197 4.76 18.29 -1.12
N VAL A 198 6.00 18.63 -1.47
CA VAL A 198 6.79 19.66 -0.74
C VAL A 198 6.10 21.03 -0.73
N ASP A 199 5.43 21.38 -1.83
CA ASP A 199 4.69 22.64 -1.99
C ASP A 199 3.17 22.42 -1.95
N HIS A 200 2.70 21.39 -1.23
CA HIS A 200 1.27 21.08 -1.14
C HIS A 200 0.47 22.21 -0.47
N ASP A 201 -0.66 22.57 -1.07
CA ASP A 201 -1.61 23.52 -0.48
C ASP A 201 -2.42 22.81 0.61
N GLU A 202 -2.16 23.14 1.87
CA GLU A 202 -2.84 22.56 3.05
C GLU A 202 -4.37 22.80 3.06
N SER A 203 -4.92 23.67 2.19
CA SER A 203 -6.37 23.79 1.99
C SER A 203 -6.96 22.67 1.15
N ILE A 204 -6.13 21.93 0.41
CA ILE A 204 -6.50 20.76 -0.36
C ILE A 204 -6.31 19.51 0.51
N PRO A 205 -7.30 18.62 0.62
CA PRO A 205 -7.14 17.37 1.35
C PRO A 205 -5.97 16.54 0.82
N TRP A 206 -5.27 15.87 1.73
CA TRP A 206 -4.20 14.93 1.39
C TRP A 206 -4.76 13.73 0.60
N PRO A 207 -3.96 13.08 -0.29
CA PRO A 207 -4.44 11.96 -1.10
C PRO A 207 -5.08 10.85 -0.26
N VAL A 208 -4.47 10.54 0.87
CA VAL A 208 -5.07 9.72 1.92
C VAL A 208 -4.73 10.34 3.28
N HIS A 209 -5.67 10.25 4.21
CA HIS A 209 -5.46 10.63 5.60
C HIS A 209 -6.17 9.64 6.53
N THR A 210 -5.39 9.03 7.43
CA THR A 210 -5.90 8.11 8.43
C THR A 210 -6.32 8.83 9.70
N LYS A 211 -7.45 8.41 10.28
CA LYS A 211 -8.02 8.90 11.54
C LYS A 211 -8.50 7.72 12.40
N TYR A 212 -8.91 7.97 13.64
CA TYR A 212 -9.74 7.01 14.35
C TYR A 212 -11.09 6.87 13.65
N GLY A 213 -11.75 5.70 13.75
CA GLY A 213 -13.00 5.48 13.01
C GLY A 213 -14.18 6.38 13.42
N ASN A 214 -14.11 7.03 14.59
CA ASN A 214 -15.05 8.08 14.99
C ASN A 214 -14.80 9.43 14.28
N GLY A 215 -13.71 9.56 13.53
CA GLY A 215 -13.29 10.79 12.85
C GLY A 215 -12.39 11.71 13.67
N GLU A 216 -12.03 11.32 14.90
CA GLU A 216 -11.02 12.05 15.68
C GLU A 216 -9.61 11.83 15.11
N GLU A 217 -8.78 12.84 15.25
CA GLU A 217 -7.42 12.80 14.76
C GLU A 217 -6.54 11.86 15.58
N ILE A 218 -5.56 11.22 14.93
CA ILE A 218 -4.61 10.36 15.62
C ILE A 218 -3.54 11.25 16.25
N GLU A 219 -3.29 11.07 17.55
CA GLU A 219 -2.28 11.86 18.25
C GLU A 219 -0.88 11.61 17.68
N GLU A 220 -0.05 12.65 17.58
CA GLU A 220 1.30 12.57 17.04
C GLU A 220 2.16 11.51 17.77
N ASP A 221 2.10 11.47 19.10
CA ASP A 221 2.78 10.46 19.92
C ASP A 221 2.31 9.03 19.59
N THR A 222 1.02 8.84 19.31
CA THR A 222 0.47 7.54 18.89
C THR A 222 1.01 7.13 17.52
N LEU A 223 1.04 8.06 16.56
CA LEU A 223 1.61 7.84 15.22
C LEU A 223 3.09 7.51 15.28
N ASN A 224 3.86 8.25 16.07
CA ASN A 224 5.30 8.02 16.24
C ASN A 224 5.56 6.67 16.91
N HIS A 225 4.79 6.31 17.95
CA HIS A 225 4.86 4.98 18.56
C HIS A 225 4.58 3.86 17.56
N ILE A 226 3.55 4.00 16.71
CA ILE A 226 3.26 3.00 15.66
C ILE A 226 4.45 2.85 14.72
N ARG A 227 5.02 3.96 14.23
CA ARG A 227 6.19 3.94 13.34
C ARG A 227 7.39 3.28 14.00
N GLU A 228 7.68 3.63 15.24
CA GLU A 228 8.78 3.06 16.01
C GLU A 228 8.65 1.53 16.13
N VAL A 229 7.46 1.04 16.49
CA VAL A 229 7.22 -0.41 16.61
C VAL A 229 7.31 -1.09 15.24
N VAL A 230 6.76 -0.51 14.18
CA VAL A 230 6.86 -1.06 12.82
C VAL A 230 8.33 -1.17 12.41
N TRP A 231 9.09 -0.07 12.47
CA TRP A 231 10.49 -0.03 12.04
C TRP A 231 11.44 -0.84 12.93
N ALA A 232 11.18 -0.94 14.23
CA ALA A 232 11.93 -1.82 15.13
C ALA A 232 11.78 -3.31 14.77
N ASN A 233 10.71 -3.68 14.07
CA ASN A 233 10.43 -5.03 13.60
C ASN A 233 10.67 -5.20 12.08
N THR A 234 11.33 -4.22 11.45
CA THR A 234 11.67 -4.24 10.03
C THR A 234 13.12 -4.68 9.80
N VAL A 235 13.33 -5.54 8.81
CA VAL A 235 14.66 -5.89 8.30
C VAL A 235 14.80 -5.46 6.85
N ALA A 236 15.98 -4.95 6.49
CA ALA A 236 16.34 -4.67 5.11
C ALA A 236 17.03 -5.89 4.48
N VAL A 237 16.56 -6.28 3.30
CA VAL A 237 17.05 -7.40 2.50
C VAL A 237 17.73 -6.84 1.26
N PRO A 238 19.07 -6.96 1.14
CA PRO A 238 19.79 -6.53 -0.04
C PRO A 238 19.34 -7.31 -1.28
N LEU A 239 19.10 -6.60 -2.39
CA LEU A 239 18.73 -7.22 -3.66
C LEU A 239 19.98 -7.79 -4.33
N ARG A 240 19.95 -9.05 -4.74
CA ARG A 240 20.91 -9.61 -5.70
C ARG A 240 20.19 -10.11 -6.93
N LEU A 241 20.83 -9.96 -8.08
CA LEU A 241 20.25 -10.38 -9.35
C LEU A 241 19.76 -11.85 -9.30
N GLY A 242 18.48 -12.05 -9.60
CA GLY A 242 17.85 -13.37 -9.62
C GLY A 242 17.30 -13.85 -8.27
N ASP A 243 17.49 -13.10 -7.18
CA ASP A 243 16.82 -13.40 -5.91
C ASP A 243 15.31 -13.35 -6.10
N LEU A 244 14.63 -14.35 -5.53
CA LEU A 244 13.17 -14.42 -5.41
C LEU A 244 12.83 -14.35 -3.92
N LEU A 245 12.11 -13.31 -3.54
CA LEU A 245 11.49 -13.18 -2.23
C LEU A 245 10.00 -13.53 -2.33
N VAL A 246 9.54 -14.42 -1.46
CA VAL A 246 8.12 -14.77 -1.33
C VAL A 246 7.65 -14.31 0.03
N VAL A 247 6.72 -13.36 0.03
CA VAL A 247 6.16 -12.73 1.21
C VAL A 247 4.78 -13.35 1.47
N ASP A 248 4.55 -13.81 2.70
CA ASP A 248 3.19 -14.05 3.18
C ASP A 248 2.55 -12.70 3.48
N ASN A 249 1.59 -12.29 2.66
CA ASN A 249 1.04 -10.93 2.66
C ASN A 249 0.25 -10.62 3.93
N TYR A 250 -0.19 -11.63 4.69
CA TYR A 250 -0.81 -11.45 6.00
C TYR A 250 0.25 -11.28 7.08
N ALA A 251 1.19 -12.22 7.13
CA ALA A 251 2.17 -12.30 8.18
C ALA A 251 3.28 -11.25 8.12
N ALA A 252 3.55 -10.68 6.94
CA ALA A 252 4.63 -9.75 6.73
C ALA A 252 4.17 -8.52 5.94
N LEU A 253 4.62 -7.35 6.39
CA LEU A 253 4.55 -6.12 5.62
C LEU A 253 5.82 -6.05 4.75
N HIS A 254 5.71 -5.48 3.55
CA HIS A 254 6.83 -5.24 2.65
C HIS A 254 6.90 -3.79 2.20
N GLY A 255 8.06 -3.40 1.67
CA GLY A 255 8.27 -2.07 1.13
C GLY A 255 9.61 -1.98 0.41
N ARG A 256 10.06 -0.76 0.16
CA ARG A 256 11.30 -0.47 -0.58
C ARG A 256 12.02 0.71 0.06
N MET A 257 13.29 0.54 0.43
CA MET A 257 14.12 1.69 0.80
C MET A 257 14.33 2.64 -0.37
N GLY A 258 14.42 3.94 -0.09
CA GLY A 258 14.88 4.93 -1.06
C GLY A 258 16.23 4.54 -1.67
N PHE A 259 16.44 4.85 -2.96
CA PHE A 259 17.70 4.63 -3.66
C PHE A 259 18.11 5.79 -4.56
N SER A 260 19.40 5.84 -4.87
CA SER A 260 19.97 6.85 -5.76
C SER A 260 19.44 6.73 -7.19
N LEU A 261 19.08 7.86 -7.80
CA LEU A 261 18.68 7.95 -9.22
C LEU A 261 19.79 7.49 -10.19
N GLU A 262 21.05 7.51 -9.75
CA GLU A 262 22.19 7.09 -10.55
C GLU A 262 22.43 5.57 -10.49
N SER A 263 21.72 4.86 -9.61
CA SER A 263 21.85 3.42 -9.45
C SER A 263 20.73 2.70 -10.20
N PRO A 264 21.06 1.67 -11.01
CA PRO A 264 20.02 0.84 -11.58
C PRO A 264 19.31 0.05 -10.48
N ARG A 265 17.98 -0.09 -10.53
CA ARG A 265 17.24 -1.02 -9.68
C ARG A 265 15.99 -1.46 -10.42
N GLN A 266 15.71 -2.76 -10.43
CA GLN A 266 14.47 -3.28 -10.98
C GLN A 266 14.03 -4.47 -10.15
N THR A 267 12.77 -4.45 -9.73
CA THR A 267 12.09 -5.60 -9.12
C THR A 267 10.83 -5.87 -9.91
N PHE A 268 10.55 -7.14 -10.16
CA PHE A 268 9.28 -7.59 -10.72
C PHE A 268 8.41 -8.12 -9.59
N VAL A 269 7.13 -7.77 -9.59
CA VAL A 269 6.15 -8.22 -8.59
C VAL A 269 5.12 -9.14 -9.23
N SER A 270 4.69 -10.12 -8.46
CA SER A 270 3.52 -10.94 -8.74
C SER A 270 2.73 -11.25 -7.47
N ILE A 271 1.41 -11.36 -7.55
CA ILE A 271 0.54 -11.65 -6.41
C ILE A 271 -0.19 -12.98 -6.59
N LEU A 272 -0.48 -13.66 -5.48
CA LEU A 272 -1.22 -14.91 -5.47
C LEU A 272 -2.34 -14.86 -4.41
N TYR A 273 -3.54 -15.23 -4.82
CA TYR A 273 -4.73 -15.27 -3.97
C TYR A 273 -4.99 -16.65 -3.32
N GLU A 274 -4.35 -17.72 -3.82
CA GLU A 274 -4.48 -19.10 -3.34
C GLU A 274 -3.47 -19.50 -2.24
#